data_AF-A0A849TVG9-F1
#
_entry.id   AF-A0A849TVG9-F1
#
_cell.length_a   1.000
_cell.length_b   1.000
_cell.length_c   1.000
_cell.angle_alpha   90.00
_cell.angle_beta   90.00
_cell.angle_gamma   90.00
#
_symmetry.space_group_name_H-M   'P 1'
#
loop_
_entity.id
_entity.type
_entity.pdbx_description
1 polymer ?
#
loop_
_entity_poly.entity_id
_entity_poly.type
_entity_poly.pdbx_seq_one_letter_code
_entity_poly.pdbx_strand_id
1 'polypeptide(L)'
;MIVDLTGEVVPCCFWSGYGNVGKPLGNTNLASIDEIWNSSEYQALRQVNASGNLEGHPCNQCMAYAWSNGNYPPFSSPIPWRHESGHCYLVEIPENFTKLAGESLNAAELLEDGVPLPFPKTLHDDIRKLGEGRYSVWDHSLYFSTSDNSDPSDNGRSYELNVPHGRIKLQGLVVDSVSGQNILKAWEEYREGVEVMTAKPTMISLISTADCNIDCPGCSQNMVRLTRVQHRAETVPDILAHVPYLYQFIWHGGEPYLIKRFRQFIDDFRTEDNPNLAFGFTSNGTMLTAKELDKLQRFPRINASISMDSFNKAMFEKVRKGADYDTVLSNALRAIATYDAPHRVFSIGMIVCKSNFRELAENLEFAIEHDMGLNLSPVVIYPVTEQLNVFENYQLQAQGWQEALDYARNIIQRAVAEKRPSVRRVDATGMLAELQAILDRAQQRYRQCTALDIIVADPHHSLSQMIRPGIVLYHAQGNEVLAYCELASGAGSYAIRVPYGYSPQTVYWTLVHNLIEVTGRVAEGWFEPIDQSLIAAKFEDKPVKPVRLPIPKFIAVDRPRNTTFANYGETTPNGLRVKAAEDITAAYNSSTAEERLNGRGLAVRTYRQYMYLVAVRAISRIRHILSESR
;
A
#
# COMPACT_ATOMS: atom_id res chain seq x y z
N MET A 1 10.53 -6.03 6.16
CA MET A 1 10.98 -5.53 4.85
C MET A 1 9.88 -5.72 3.82
N ILE A 2 9.78 -4.85 2.81
CA ILE A 2 8.81 -4.96 1.71
C ILE A 2 9.57 -5.11 0.40
N VAL A 3 9.27 -6.17 -0.35
CA VAL A 3 9.76 -6.42 -1.71
C VAL A 3 8.68 -5.96 -2.69
N ASP A 4 8.92 -4.83 -3.35
CA ASP A 4 8.03 -4.27 -4.36
C ASP A 4 8.05 -5.08 -5.66
N LEU A 5 7.05 -4.93 -6.53
CA LEU A 5 6.97 -5.62 -7.83
C LEU A 5 8.19 -5.40 -8.73
N THR A 6 8.89 -4.28 -8.55
CA THR A 6 10.13 -3.95 -9.27
C THR A 6 11.35 -4.70 -8.76
N GLY A 7 11.23 -5.45 -7.67
CA GLY A 7 12.33 -6.10 -6.98
C GLY A 7 12.99 -5.22 -5.93
N GLU A 8 12.75 -3.89 -5.95
CA GLU A 8 13.22 -2.96 -4.93
C GLU A 8 12.74 -3.35 -3.52
N VAL A 9 13.63 -3.22 -2.55
CA VAL A 9 13.35 -3.53 -1.14
C VAL A 9 13.30 -2.24 -0.34
N VAL A 10 12.17 -2.00 0.34
CA VAL A 10 11.94 -0.82 1.19
C VAL A 10 11.56 -1.25 2.61
N PRO A 11 11.75 -0.40 3.65
CA PRO A 11 11.50 -0.82 5.03
C PRO A 11 10.02 -0.86 5.39
N CYS A 12 9.19 0.01 4.79
CA CYS A 12 7.74 0.10 5.05
C CYS A 12 6.96 0.64 3.85
N CYS A 13 5.63 0.53 3.87
CA CYS A 13 4.76 0.95 2.77
C CYS A 13 4.69 2.47 2.60
N PHE A 14 4.94 3.23 3.66
CA PHE A 14 5.02 4.69 3.60
C PHE A 14 6.28 5.21 2.91
N TRP A 15 7.29 4.34 2.72
CA TRP A 15 8.55 4.71 2.09
C TRP A 15 8.40 5.13 0.63
N SER A 16 7.49 4.49 -0.11
CA SER A 16 7.23 4.79 -1.53
C SER A 16 5.79 5.23 -1.80
N GLY A 17 4.82 4.84 -0.96
CA GLY A 17 3.39 5.02 -1.24
C GLY A 17 2.80 6.39 -0.90
N TYR A 18 3.46 7.20 -0.06
CA TYR A 18 2.87 8.43 0.51
C TYR A 18 3.84 9.63 0.51
N GLY A 19 4.63 9.77 -0.56
CA GLY A 19 5.46 10.96 -0.78
C GLY A 19 6.80 10.99 -0.05
N ASN A 20 7.22 9.87 0.55
CA ASN A 20 8.60 9.69 1.00
C ASN A 20 9.50 9.36 -0.22
N VAL A 21 10.71 9.91 -0.25
CA VAL A 21 11.64 9.91 -1.42
C VAL A 21 12.97 9.23 -1.11
N GLY A 22 13.00 8.35 -0.10
CA GLY A 22 14.20 7.60 0.26
C GLY A 22 14.60 6.59 -0.83
N LYS A 23 15.90 6.33 -0.97
CA LYS A 23 16.41 5.28 -1.87
C LYS A 23 15.97 3.88 -1.36
N PRO A 24 15.75 2.90 -2.26
CA PRO A 24 15.59 1.51 -1.86
C PRO A 24 16.80 1.01 -1.05
N LEU A 25 16.56 0.06 -0.15
CA LEU A 25 17.58 -0.57 0.70
C LEU A 25 18.26 -1.79 0.03
N GLY A 26 17.79 -2.17 -1.16
CA GLY A 26 18.31 -3.30 -1.92
C GLY A 26 17.39 -3.61 -3.11
N ASN A 27 17.78 -4.58 -3.92
CA ASN A 27 16.97 -5.05 -5.04
C ASN A 27 17.12 -6.56 -5.23
N THR A 28 16.00 -7.28 -5.10
CA THR A 28 15.93 -8.75 -5.25
C THR A 28 16.17 -9.23 -6.67
N ASN A 29 16.24 -8.36 -7.68
CA ASN A 29 16.75 -8.72 -9.01
C ASN A 29 18.28 -8.77 -9.06
N LEU A 30 18.97 -8.22 -8.06
CA LEU A 30 20.44 -8.12 -8.00
C LEU A 30 21.06 -8.98 -6.89
N ALA A 31 20.39 -9.12 -5.75
CA ALA A 31 20.91 -9.81 -4.57
C ALA A 31 19.82 -10.66 -3.89
N SER A 32 20.20 -11.67 -3.11
CA SER A 32 19.30 -12.49 -2.29
C SER A 32 18.75 -11.70 -1.09
N ILE A 33 17.70 -12.23 -0.45
CA ILE A 33 17.15 -11.65 0.79
C ILE A 33 18.22 -11.54 1.88
N ASP A 34 19.08 -12.56 2.02
CA ASP A 34 20.15 -12.58 3.02
C ASP A 34 21.23 -11.51 2.77
N GLU A 35 21.64 -11.34 1.52
CA GLU A 35 22.61 -10.30 1.14
C GLU A 35 22.03 -8.90 1.36
N ILE A 36 20.75 -8.69 1.02
CA ILE A 36 20.07 -7.41 1.24
C ILE A 36 19.89 -7.13 2.73
N TRP A 37 19.49 -8.14 3.52
CA TRP A 37 19.23 -7.97 4.94
C TRP A 37 20.46 -7.49 5.73
N ASN A 38 21.66 -7.84 5.29
CA ASN A 38 22.90 -7.37 5.89
C ASN A 38 23.69 -6.41 4.99
N SER A 39 23.04 -5.76 4.02
CA SER A 39 23.67 -4.73 3.20
C SER A 39 24.01 -3.47 4.02
N SER A 40 24.87 -2.61 3.45
CA SER A 40 25.20 -1.31 4.03
C SER A 40 23.97 -0.43 4.28
N GLU A 41 22.96 -0.51 3.40
CA GLU A 41 21.73 0.28 3.51
C GLU A 41 20.87 -0.16 4.70
N TYR A 42 20.75 -1.47 4.94
CA TYR A 42 20.04 -1.98 6.13
C TYR A 42 20.80 -1.70 7.42
N GLN A 43 22.14 -1.81 7.40
CA GLN A 43 22.98 -1.44 8.55
C GLN A 43 22.80 0.04 8.91
N ALA A 44 22.83 0.94 7.92
CA ALA A 44 22.59 2.36 8.12
C ALA A 44 21.19 2.65 8.67
N LEU A 45 20.16 1.95 8.17
CA LEU A 45 18.80 2.08 8.72
C LEU A 45 18.75 1.67 10.19
N ARG A 46 19.39 0.55 10.57
CA ARG A 46 19.43 0.06 11.95
C ARG A 46 20.14 1.05 12.87
N GLN A 47 21.29 1.58 12.47
CA GLN A 47 22.03 2.61 13.22
C GLN A 47 21.14 3.83 13.53
N VAL A 48 20.47 4.35 12.51
CA VAL A 48 19.62 5.54 12.63
C VAL A 48 18.42 5.26 13.54
N ASN A 49 17.76 4.09 13.41
CA ASN A 49 16.65 3.73 14.30
C ASN A 49 17.10 3.45 15.74
N ALA A 50 18.20 2.71 15.96
CA ALA A 50 18.70 2.36 17.28
C ALA A 50 19.17 3.60 18.07
N SER A 51 19.73 4.60 17.39
CA SER A 51 20.12 5.87 18.02
C SER A 51 18.93 6.77 18.39
N GLY A 52 17.75 6.53 17.81
CA GLY A 52 16.59 7.43 17.91
C GLY A 52 16.76 8.77 17.19
N ASN A 53 17.93 9.05 16.59
CA ASN A 53 18.18 10.29 15.87
C ASN A 53 17.92 10.11 14.37
N LEU A 54 16.70 10.47 13.95
CA LEU A 54 16.30 10.43 12.54
C LEU A 54 16.62 11.73 11.77
N GLU A 55 17.35 12.69 12.36
CA GLU A 55 17.63 13.97 11.69
C GLU A 55 18.30 13.73 10.31
N GLY A 56 17.76 14.38 9.27
CA GLY A 56 18.21 14.18 7.88
C GLY A 56 17.82 12.84 7.23
N HIS A 57 17.25 11.89 7.97
CA HIS A 57 16.79 10.61 7.43
C HIS A 57 15.36 10.71 6.85
N PRO A 58 15.04 10.06 5.71
CA PRO A 58 13.71 10.15 5.09
C PRO A 58 12.55 9.75 6.02
N CYS A 59 12.79 8.85 6.98
CA CYS A 59 11.78 8.47 7.97
C CYS A 59 11.31 9.61 8.88
N ASN A 60 12.12 10.66 9.10
CA ASN A 60 11.80 11.77 10.01
C ASN A 60 10.70 12.69 9.45
N GLN A 61 10.56 12.74 8.13
CA GLN A 61 9.55 13.55 7.44
C GLN A 61 8.38 12.69 6.93
N CYS A 62 8.35 11.41 7.32
CA CYS A 62 7.35 10.47 6.85
C CYS A 62 6.02 10.64 7.60
N MET A 63 4.91 10.46 6.89
CA MET A 63 3.56 10.49 7.46
C MET A 63 3.40 9.49 8.63
N ALA A 64 4.01 8.31 8.54
CA ALA A 64 4.00 7.33 9.62
C ALA A 64 4.65 7.86 10.92
N TYR A 65 5.70 8.67 10.80
CA TYR A 65 6.37 9.29 11.94
C TYR A 65 5.49 10.36 12.58
N ALA A 66 4.88 11.21 11.75
CA ALA A 66 3.96 12.24 12.21
C ALA A 66 2.77 11.63 12.96
N TRP A 67 2.20 10.53 12.43
CA TRP A 67 1.11 9.79 13.10
C TRP A 67 1.54 9.10 14.38
N SER A 68 2.83 8.81 14.53
CA SER A 68 3.39 8.25 15.76
C SER A 68 3.85 9.35 16.74
N ASN A 69 3.32 10.58 16.61
CA ASN A 69 3.68 11.75 17.43
C ASN A 69 5.18 12.03 17.47
N GLY A 70 5.87 11.82 16.36
CA GLY A 70 7.31 12.07 16.26
C GLY A 70 8.15 11.05 17.04
N ASN A 71 7.64 9.83 17.25
CA ASN A 71 8.43 8.73 17.79
C ASN A 71 7.98 7.39 17.22
N TYR A 72 8.85 6.67 16.52
CA TYR A 72 8.52 5.29 16.18
C TYR A 72 8.56 4.42 17.44
N PRO A 73 7.62 3.49 17.61
CA PRO A 73 7.68 2.58 18.74
C PRO A 73 8.99 1.77 18.68
N PRO A 74 9.70 1.61 19.81
CA PRO A 74 10.85 0.72 19.85
C PRO A 74 10.42 -0.70 19.53
N PHE A 75 11.35 -1.54 19.08
CA PHE A 75 11.06 -2.97 18.94
C PHE A 75 10.81 -3.57 20.33
N SER A 76 9.52 -3.69 20.67
CA SER A 76 9.04 -4.27 21.93
C SER A 76 9.36 -5.75 22.00
N SER A 77 9.37 -6.32 23.21
CA SER A 77 9.48 -7.77 23.33
C SER A 77 8.38 -8.45 22.49
N PRO A 78 8.71 -9.52 21.75
CA PRO A 78 7.75 -10.24 20.92
C PRO A 78 6.75 -11.07 21.73
N ILE A 79 6.90 -11.13 23.05
CA ILE A 79 5.97 -11.82 23.95
C ILE A 79 4.94 -10.79 24.45
N PRO A 80 3.62 -10.99 24.28
CA PRO A 80 2.59 -9.97 24.43
C PRO A 80 2.23 -9.66 25.89
N TRP A 81 3.24 -9.42 26.72
CA TRP A 81 3.06 -8.95 28.08
C TRP A 81 3.03 -7.43 28.07
N ARG A 82 1.87 -6.84 28.39
CA ARG A 82 1.77 -5.40 28.55
C ARG A 82 2.18 -5.03 29.97
N HIS A 83 3.29 -4.33 30.12
CA HIS A 83 3.60 -3.71 31.41
C HIS A 83 2.49 -2.73 31.78
N GLU A 84 1.86 -2.94 32.94
CA GLU A 84 0.72 -2.14 33.38
C GLU A 84 1.16 -1.07 34.38
N SER A 85 1.83 -1.47 35.47
CA SER A 85 2.43 -0.56 36.47
C SER A 85 3.21 -1.36 37.51
N GLY A 86 4.30 -0.80 38.05
CA GLY A 86 5.10 -1.47 39.09
C GLY A 86 5.60 -2.85 38.63
N HIS A 87 5.29 -3.90 39.39
CA HIS A 87 5.60 -5.30 39.03
C HIS A 87 4.49 -5.98 38.20
N CYS A 88 3.41 -5.27 37.86
CA CYS A 88 2.24 -5.83 37.18
C CYS A 88 2.39 -5.82 35.67
N TYR A 89 2.20 -6.99 35.08
CA TYR A 89 2.02 -7.24 33.66
C TYR A 89 0.60 -7.72 33.40
N LEU A 90 0.14 -7.43 32.20
CA LEU A 90 -1.21 -7.71 31.75
C LEU A 90 -1.15 -8.48 30.44
N VAL A 91 -1.95 -9.54 30.36
CA VAL A 91 -2.20 -10.29 29.12
C VAL A 91 -3.69 -10.50 28.96
N GLU A 92 -4.21 -10.32 27.75
CA GLU A 92 -5.59 -10.69 27.44
C GLU A 92 -5.71 -12.21 27.33
N ILE A 93 -6.78 -12.74 27.92
CA ILE A 93 -7.10 -14.16 27.87
C ILE A 93 -7.91 -14.39 26.58
N PRO A 94 -7.47 -15.29 25.69
CA PRO A 94 -8.17 -15.56 24.43
C PRO A 94 -9.66 -15.90 24.64
N GLU A 95 -10.53 -15.30 23.82
CA GLU A 95 -12.00 -15.40 23.97
C GLU A 95 -12.51 -16.86 23.91
N ASN A 96 -11.87 -17.70 23.08
CA ASN A 96 -12.15 -19.13 23.01
C ASN A 96 -11.86 -19.87 24.34
N PHE A 97 -10.78 -19.50 25.03
CA PHE A 97 -10.46 -20.05 26.34
C PHE A 97 -11.38 -19.51 27.43
N THR A 98 -11.78 -18.24 27.37
CA THR A 98 -12.83 -17.71 28.26
C THR A 98 -14.15 -18.49 28.07
N LYS A 99 -14.55 -18.79 26.83
CA LYS A 99 -15.73 -19.62 26.53
C LYS A 99 -15.59 -21.04 27.06
N LEU A 100 -14.41 -21.66 26.91
CA LEU A 100 -14.11 -23.00 27.43
C LEU A 100 -14.14 -23.05 28.96
N ALA A 101 -13.51 -22.06 29.61
CA ALA A 101 -13.39 -21.98 31.06
C ALA A 101 -14.71 -21.65 31.75
N GLY A 102 -15.56 -20.84 31.11
CA GLY A 102 -16.83 -20.39 31.67
C GLY A 102 -16.64 -19.79 33.07
N GLU A 103 -17.45 -20.22 34.03
CA GLU A 103 -17.35 -19.78 35.43
C GLU A 103 -16.03 -20.17 36.12
N SER A 104 -15.31 -21.17 35.58
CA SER A 104 -14.03 -21.63 36.15
C SER A 104 -12.88 -20.65 35.92
N LEU A 105 -13.06 -19.66 35.04
CA LEU A 105 -12.01 -18.70 34.70
C LEU A 105 -11.55 -17.88 35.91
N ASN A 106 -12.47 -17.50 36.80
CA ASN A 106 -12.18 -16.77 38.04
C ASN A 106 -11.37 -17.61 39.05
N ALA A 107 -11.26 -18.92 38.83
CA ALA A 107 -10.49 -19.86 39.64
C ALA A 107 -9.30 -20.44 38.86
N ALA A 108 -8.95 -19.87 37.70
CA ALA A 108 -7.83 -20.36 36.90
C ALA A 108 -6.51 -20.22 37.67
N GLU A 109 -5.67 -21.24 37.56
CA GLU A 109 -4.33 -21.24 38.12
C GLU A 109 -3.35 -20.72 37.08
N LEU A 110 -2.52 -19.74 37.46
CA LEU A 110 -1.38 -19.32 36.66
C LEU A 110 -0.16 -20.15 37.04
N LEU A 111 0.44 -20.81 36.05
CA LEU A 111 1.66 -21.59 36.20
C LEU A 111 2.83 -20.84 35.58
N GLU A 112 3.97 -20.83 36.28
CA GLU A 112 5.28 -20.43 35.79
C GLU A 112 6.16 -21.69 35.69
N ASP A 113 6.57 -22.06 34.47
CA ASP A 113 7.31 -23.30 34.17
C ASP A 113 6.64 -24.58 34.70
N GLY A 114 5.31 -24.61 34.57
CA GLY A 114 4.48 -25.71 35.05
C GLY A 114 4.32 -25.75 36.56
N VAL A 115 4.82 -24.75 37.30
CA VAL A 115 4.66 -24.60 38.74
C VAL A 115 3.62 -23.52 39.04
N PRO A 116 2.56 -23.79 39.82
CA PRO A 116 1.58 -22.78 40.18
C PRO A 116 2.21 -21.60 40.94
N LEU A 117 1.87 -20.38 40.52
CA LEU A 117 2.26 -19.18 41.24
C LEU A 117 1.46 -19.03 42.56
N PRO A 118 2.10 -18.52 43.64
CA PRO A 118 1.63 -18.71 45.00
C PRO A 118 0.44 -17.86 45.42
N PHE A 119 0.14 -16.73 44.75
CA PHE A 119 -0.81 -15.74 45.25
C PHE A 119 -1.92 -15.38 44.23
N PRO A 120 -2.91 -16.27 44.00
CA PRO A 120 -4.08 -16.00 43.17
C PRO A 120 -5.03 -14.97 43.78
N LYS A 121 -5.91 -14.39 42.96
CA LYS A 121 -7.01 -13.48 43.38
C LYS A 121 -6.52 -12.26 44.17
N THR A 122 -5.35 -11.74 43.82
CA THR A 122 -4.72 -10.63 44.51
C THR A 122 -5.27 -9.28 44.03
N LEU A 123 -5.40 -8.29 44.91
CA LEU A 123 -5.75 -6.92 44.52
C LEU A 123 -4.70 -6.35 43.56
N HIS A 124 -5.14 -5.67 42.49
CA HIS A 124 -4.20 -5.16 41.47
C HIS A 124 -3.13 -4.24 42.04
N ASP A 125 -3.45 -3.44 43.06
CA ASP A 125 -2.47 -2.60 43.75
C ASP A 125 -1.35 -3.40 44.43
N ASP A 126 -1.65 -4.59 44.95
CA ASP A 126 -0.65 -5.46 45.58
C ASP A 126 0.19 -6.19 44.52
N ILE A 127 -0.40 -6.54 43.36
CA ILE A 127 0.36 -7.02 42.21
C ILE A 127 1.38 -5.95 41.77
N ARG A 128 0.94 -4.69 41.65
CA ARG A 128 1.81 -3.57 41.26
C ARG A 128 2.92 -3.30 42.28
N LYS A 129 2.61 -3.30 43.58
CA LYS A 129 3.53 -2.86 44.65
C LYS A 129 4.44 -3.97 45.17
N LEU A 130 3.91 -5.20 45.31
CA LEU A 130 4.60 -6.30 45.97
C LEU A 130 5.12 -7.32 44.94
N GLY A 131 4.29 -7.66 43.97
CA GLY A 131 4.64 -8.65 42.94
C GLY A 131 4.85 -10.06 43.52
N GLU A 132 5.97 -10.73 43.23
CA GLU A 132 6.39 -12.06 43.74
C GLU A 132 5.39 -13.19 43.43
N GLY A 133 4.94 -13.30 42.18
CA GLY A 133 3.98 -14.32 41.77
C GLY A 133 2.53 -14.02 42.15
N ARG A 134 2.19 -12.75 42.40
CA ARG A 134 0.81 -12.30 42.63
C ARG A 134 0.07 -12.15 41.31
N TYR A 135 -1.17 -12.64 41.26
CA TYR A 135 -1.99 -12.52 40.06
C TYR A 135 -3.48 -12.47 40.34
N SER A 136 -4.22 -11.98 39.35
CA SER A 136 -5.67 -11.86 39.34
C SER A 136 -6.18 -12.03 37.92
N VAL A 137 -7.17 -12.90 37.76
CA VAL A 137 -7.97 -12.97 36.54
C VAL A 137 -9.17 -12.04 36.73
N TRP A 138 -9.28 -11.03 35.88
CA TRP A 138 -10.37 -10.06 35.92
C TRP A 138 -10.94 -9.87 34.51
N ASP A 139 -12.22 -10.19 34.36
CA ASP A 139 -12.91 -10.16 33.06
C ASP A 139 -12.23 -11.08 32.04
N HIS A 140 -11.76 -10.53 30.92
CA HIS A 140 -11.02 -11.25 29.87
C HIS A 140 -9.50 -11.04 29.96
N SER A 141 -8.98 -10.76 31.15
CA SER A 141 -7.59 -10.36 31.34
C SER A 141 -6.96 -11.00 32.56
N LEU A 142 -5.65 -11.27 32.46
CA LEU A 142 -4.80 -11.69 33.56
C LEU A 142 -3.85 -10.56 33.91
N TYR A 143 -3.95 -10.09 35.14
CA TYR A 143 -2.97 -9.21 35.79
C TYR A 143 -2.04 -10.09 36.62
N PHE A 144 -0.73 -10.01 36.45
CA PHE A 144 0.21 -10.81 37.24
C PHE A 144 1.59 -10.18 37.34
N SER A 145 2.36 -10.65 38.31
CA SER A 145 3.80 -10.50 38.37
C SER A 145 4.46 -11.88 38.31
N THR A 146 5.69 -11.95 37.83
CA THR A 146 6.51 -13.17 37.87
C THR A 146 6.95 -13.47 39.30
N SER A 147 7.41 -14.71 39.57
CA SER A 147 7.76 -15.14 40.93
C SER A 147 8.87 -14.30 41.59
N ASP A 148 9.76 -13.70 40.80
CA ASP A 148 10.90 -12.88 41.23
C ASP A 148 10.84 -11.44 40.72
N ASN A 149 9.67 -11.01 40.21
CA ASN A 149 9.44 -9.68 39.64
C ASN A 149 10.27 -9.34 38.39
N SER A 150 10.91 -10.32 37.77
CA SER A 150 11.49 -10.17 36.44
C SER A 150 10.42 -9.92 35.37
N ASP A 151 10.81 -9.31 34.25
CA ASP A 151 9.88 -9.08 33.14
C ASP A 151 9.51 -10.43 32.48
N PRO A 152 8.23 -10.82 32.42
CA PRO A 152 7.81 -12.09 31.80
C PRO A 152 8.12 -12.16 30.30
N SER A 153 8.47 -11.03 29.68
CA SER A 153 8.83 -10.91 28.28
C SER A 153 10.30 -11.22 28.00
N ASP A 154 11.15 -11.32 29.02
CA ASP A 154 12.60 -11.54 28.84
C ASP A 154 13.27 -12.47 29.87
N ASN A 155 12.51 -12.98 30.84
CA ASN A 155 13.04 -13.88 31.87
C ASN A 155 13.16 -15.36 31.45
N GLY A 156 12.73 -15.71 30.23
CA GLY A 156 12.86 -17.05 29.67
C GLY A 156 11.90 -18.12 30.22
N ARG A 157 10.91 -17.74 31.03
CA ARG A 157 9.95 -18.68 31.64
C ARG A 157 8.69 -18.84 30.80
N SER A 158 7.96 -19.93 31.02
CA SER A 158 6.67 -20.24 30.39
C SER A 158 5.50 -19.96 31.32
N TYR A 159 4.43 -19.39 30.77
CA TYR A 159 3.25 -18.99 31.55
C TYR A 159 1.98 -19.62 30.98
N GLU A 160 1.23 -20.31 31.82
CA GLU A 160 0.02 -21.03 31.42
C GLU A 160 -1.14 -20.73 32.38
N LEU A 161 -2.35 -20.56 31.84
CA LEU A 161 -3.57 -20.64 32.64
C LEU A 161 -4.14 -22.05 32.59
N ASN A 162 -4.47 -22.58 33.75
CA ASN A 162 -5.03 -23.91 33.92
C ASN A 162 -6.41 -23.82 34.58
N VAL A 163 -7.38 -24.50 33.98
CA VAL A 163 -8.74 -24.70 34.51
C VAL A 163 -9.10 -26.19 34.43
N PRO A 164 -10.16 -26.67 35.12
CA PRO A 164 -10.49 -28.11 35.15
C PRO A 164 -10.69 -28.77 33.77
N HIS A 165 -11.08 -28.00 32.76
CA HIS A 165 -11.42 -28.50 31.43
C HIS A 165 -10.48 -28.01 30.32
N GLY A 166 -9.34 -27.41 30.67
CA GLY A 166 -8.40 -26.94 29.68
C GLY A 166 -7.21 -26.19 30.26
N ARG A 167 -6.16 -26.09 29.44
CA ARG A 167 -4.98 -25.29 29.73
C ARG A 167 -4.66 -24.45 28.50
N ILE A 168 -4.21 -23.22 28.71
CA ILE A 168 -3.72 -22.35 27.64
C ILE A 168 -2.37 -21.78 28.01
N LYS A 169 -1.44 -21.84 27.07
CA LYS A 169 -0.18 -21.10 27.15
C LYS A 169 -0.45 -19.65 26.79
N LEU A 170 -0.07 -18.74 27.67
CA LEU A 170 -0.33 -17.30 27.53
C LEU A 170 0.65 -16.59 26.59
N GLN A 171 1.67 -17.32 26.13
CA GLN A 171 2.60 -16.85 25.13
C GLN A 171 1.97 -17.01 23.74
N GLY A 172 1.66 -15.89 23.08
CA GLY A 172 1.26 -15.88 21.66
C GLY A 172 2.40 -16.25 20.68
N LEU A 173 3.58 -16.50 21.24
CA LEU A 173 4.79 -16.96 20.56
C LEU A 173 5.13 -18.39 21.01
N VAL A 174 5.19 -19.33 20.06
CA VAL A 174 5.74 -20.67 20.24
C VAL A 174 7.27 -20.55 20.16
N VAL A 175 7.89 -20.32 21.32
CA VAL A 175 9.32 -20.03 21.49
C VAL A 175 10.23 -21.08 20.84
N ASP A 176 9.94 -22.37 21.02
CA ASP A 176 10.82 -23.46 20.57
C ASP A 176 10.82 -23.67 19.05
N SER A 177 9.94 -23.00 18.32
CA SER A 177 9.93 -23.03 16.86
C SER A 177 11.02 -22.16 16.25
N VAL A 178 11.35 -22.39 14.98
CA VAL A 178 12.35 -21.60 14.23
C VAL A 178 12.02 -20.11 14.23
N SER A 179 10.75 -19.74 14.01
CA SER A 179 10.28 -18.36 14.05
C SER A 179 10.31 -17.75 15.45
N GLY A 180 10.03 -18.57 16.49
CA GLY A 180 10.13 -18.18 17.90
C GLY A 180 11.56 -17.82 18.30
N GLN A 181 12.51 -18.67 17.98
CA GLN A 181 13.93 -18.42 18.23
C GLN A 181 14.44 -17.22 17.42
N ASN A 182 14.01 -17.08 16.15
CA ASN A 182 14.44 -15.99 15.30
C ASN A 182 14.01 -14.61 15.82
N ILE A 183 12.76 -14.46 16.26
CA ILE A 183 12.27 -13.17 16.76
C ILE A 183 12.89 -12.79 18.10
N LEU A 184 13.17 -13.78 18.97
CA LEU A 184 13.91 -13.55 20.22
C LEU A 184 15.35 -13.10 19.92
N LYS A 185 16.01 -13.75 18.95
CA LYS A 185 17.35 -13.36 18.52
C LYS A 185 17.37 -11.96 17.92
N ALA A 186 16.39 -11.63 17.07
CA ALA A 186 16.27 -10.29 16.49
C ALA A 186 16.08 -9.21 17.55
N TRP A 187 15.34 -9.53 18.62
CA TRP A 187 15.10 -8.61 19.73
C TRP A 187 16.33 -8.41 20.61
N GLU A 188 17.07 -9.48 20.92
CA GLU A 188 18.37 -9.44 21.60
C GLU A 188 19.36 -8.56 20.80
N GLU A 189 19.54 -8.85 19.51
CA GLU A 189 20.44 -8.10 18.62
C GLU A 189 20.05 -6.63 18.50
N TYR A 190 18.75 -6.31 18.45
CA TYR A 190 18.27 -4.93 18.46
C TYR A 190 18.66 -4.21 19.77
N ARG A 191 18.47 -4.85 20.93
CA ARG A 191 18.83 -4.30 22.25
C ARG A 191 20.33 -4.04 22.37
N GLU A 192 21.14 -4.92 21.78
CA GLU A 192 22.60 -4.82 21.77
C GLU A 192 23.14 -3.83 20.72
N GLY A 193 22.29 -3.30 19.85
CA GLY A 193 22.69 -2.41 18.77
C GLY A 193 23.49 -3.10 17.66
N VAL A 194 23.26 -4.40 17.45
CA VAL A 194 23.94 -5.18 16.41
C VAL A 194 23.46 -4.74 15.03
N GLU A 195 24.40 -4.35 14.17
CA GLU A 195 24.11 -3.84 12.83
C GLU A 195 24.09 -4.95 11.77
N VAL A 196 25.01 -5.92 11.90
CA VAL A 196 25.06 -7.12 11.06
C VAL A 196 24.38 -8.25 11.83
N MET A 197 23.14 -8.51 11.47
CA MET A 197 22.26 -9.43 12.22
C MET A 197 22.51 -10.88 11.83
N THR A 198 22.57 -11.76 12.82
CA THR A 198 22.47 -13.21 12.60
C THR A 198 21.02 -13.66 12.54
N ALA A 199 20.12 -12.93 13.19
CA ALA A 199 18.68 -13.13 13.02
C ALA A 199 18.27 -12.86 11.56
N LYS A 200 17.37 -13.69 11.04
CA LYS A 200 16.73 -13.50 9.74
C LYS A 200 15.61 -12.46 9.86
N PRO A 201 15.15 -11.86 8.74
CA PRO A 201 13.99 -10.97 8.77
C PRO A 201 12.82 -11.62 9.52
N THR A 202 12.13 -10.85 10.36
CA THR A 202 10.93 -11.33 11.09
C THR A 202 9.64 -10.97 10.37
N MET A 203 9.70 -10.05 9.40
CA MET A 203 8.58 -9.68 8.55
C MET A 203 9.03 -9.45 7.11
N ILE A 204 8.33 -10.09 6.17
CA ILE A 204 8.44 -9.83 4.73
C ILE A 204 7.04 -9.51 4.18
N SER A 205 6.93 -8.43 3.42
CA SER A 205 5.82 -8.21 2.49
C SER A 205 6.32 -8.36 1.06
N LEU A 206 5.58 -9.03 0.19
CA LEU A 206 5.96 -9.34 -1.19
C LEU A 206 4.84 -8.92 -2.15
N ILE A 207 5.15 -8.04 -3.11
CA ILE A 207 4.30 -7.81 -4.28
C ILE A 207 4.88 -8.64 -5.44
N SER A 208 4.34 -9.83 -5.66
CA SER A 208 4.98 -10.85 -6.51
C SER A 208 4.79 -10.68 -8.03
N THR A 209 3.71 -10.02 -8.45
CA THR A 209 3.41 -9.78 -9.87
C THR A 209 2.34 -8.70 -9.98
N ALA A 210 2.23 -8.06 -11.15
CA ALA A 210 1.11 -7.18 -11.47
C ALA A 210 -0.09 -7.94 -12.08
N ASP A 211 -0.03 -9.26 -12.21
CA ASP A 211 -1.09 -10.06 -12.84
C ASP A 211 -2.42 -9.94 -12.10
N CYS A 212 -3.48 -9.59 -12.82
CA CYS A 212 -4.81 -9.41 -12.26
C CYS A 212 -5.89 -9.85 -13.25
N ASN A 213 -7.02 -10.33 -12.73
CA ASN A 213 -8.15 -10.81 -13.51
C ASN A 213 -9.20 -9.73 -13.82
N ILE A 214 -9.01 -8.50 -13.32
CA ILE A 214 -9.89 -7.34 -13.57
C ILE A 214 -9.08 -6.14 -14.07
N ASP A 215 -9.75 -5.16 -14.69
CA ASP A 215 -9.17 -4.05 -15.46
C ASP A 215 -9.46 -2.68 -14.84
N CYS A 216 -9.23 -2.54 -13.53
CA CYS A 216 -9.49 -1.29 -12.79
C CYS A 216 -8.80 -0.10 -13.47
N PRO A 217 -9.54 0.90 -13.97
CA PRO A 217 -8.94 2.02 -14.71
C PRO A 217 -7.93 2.82 -13.87
N GLY A 218 -8.17 2.96 -12.57
CA GLY A 218 -7.30 3.69 -11.64
C GLY A 218 -6.17 2.88 -10.99
N CYS A 219 -5.92 1.63 -11.41
CA CYS A 219 -4.90 0.79 -10.77
C CYS A 219 -3.49 1.32 -11.03
N SER A 220 -2.74 1.61 -9.96
CA SER A 220 -1.34 2.04 -10.02
C SER A 220 -0.41 1.04 -10.71
N GLN A 221 -0.81 -0.24 -10.79
CA GLN A 221 -0.01 -1.29 -11.43
C GLN A 221 -0.20 -1.37 -12.96
N ASN A 222 -1.08 -0.55 -13.57
CA ASN A 222 -1.34 -0.62 -15.02
C ASN A 222 -0.07 -0.39 -15.85
N MET A 223 0.77 0.56 -15.43
CA MET A 223 2.02 0.90 -16.12
C MET A 223 3.05 -0.23 -16.11
N VAL A 224 3.27 -0.80 -14.93
CA VAL A 224 4.25 -1.88 -14.74
C VAL A 224 3.79 -3.20 -15.37
N ARG A 225 2.48 -3.41 -15.47
CA ARG A 225 1.89 -4.52 -16.24
C ARG A 225 2.15 -4.36 -17.73
N LEU A 226 1.93 -3.15 -18.26
CA LEU A 226 2.17 -2.86 -19.68
C LEU A 226 3.64 -3.05 -20.07
N THR A 227 4.58 -2.67 -19.20
CA THR A 227 6.01 -2.89 -19.40
C THR A 227 6.49 -4.29 -19.00
N ARG A 228 5.57 -5.17 -18.58
CA ARG A 228 5.83 -6.58 -18.21
C ARG A 228 6.90 -6.72 -17.12
N VAL A 229 6.86 -5.85 -16.12
CA VAL A 229 7.75 -5.93 -14.95
C VAL A 229 7.55 -7.26 -14.23
N GLN A 230 8.65 -7.95 -13.96
CA GLN A 230 8.70 -9.24 -13.28
C GLN A 230 9.93 -9.30 -12.39
N HIS A 231 9.82 -10.07 -11.31
CA HIS A 231 10.98 -10.51 -10.54
C HIS A 231 11.89 -11.45 -11.34
N ARG A 232 13.09 -11.73 -10.85
CA ARG A 232 13.86 -12.91 -11.27
C ARG A 232 13.22 -14.20 -10.75
N ALA A 233 13.54 -15.34 -11.38
CA ALA A 233 12.87 -16.62 -11.11
C ALA A 233 13.07 -17.10 -9.66
N GLU A 234 14.17 -16.68 -9.07
CA GLU A 234 14.66 -17.05 -7.75
C GLU A 234 14.02 -16.22 -6.63
N THR A 235 13.45 -15.04 -6.90
CA THR A 235 12.97 -14.12 -5.86
C THR A 235 11.87 -14.75 -5.00
N VAL A 236 10.85 -15.37 -5.60
CA VAL A 236 9.77 -16.00 -4.84
C VAL A 236 10.29 -17.23 -4.07
N PRO A 237 11.03 -18.17 -4.67
CA PRO A 237 11.66 -19.27 -3.93
C PRO A 237 12.54 -18.81 -2.75
N ASP A 238 13.36 -17.78 -2.95
CA ASP A 238 14.22 -17.20 -1.91
C ASP A 238 13.38 -16.67 -0.74
N ILE A 239 12.33 -15.89 -1.01
CA ILE A 239 11.41 -15.41 0.03
C ILE A 239 10.69 -16.57 0.75
N LEU A 240 10.23 -17.58 0.01
CA LEU A 240 9.56 -18.73 0.62
C LEU A 240 10.49 -19.54 1.53
N ALA A 241 11.79 -19.62 1.21
CA ALA A 241 12.78 -20.24 2.09
C ALA A 241 12.92 -19.52 3.44
N HIS A 242 12.53 -18.25 3.52
CA HIS A 242 12.54 -17.47 4.76
C HIS A 242 11.26 -17.63 5.59
N VAL A 243 10.16 -18.13 5.03
CA VAL A 243 8.86 -18.26 5.72
C VAL A 243 8.95 -18.94 7.10
N PRO A 244 9.75 -20.02 7.31
CA PRO A 244 9.89 -20.63 8.63
C PRO A 244 10.40 -19.70 9.74
N TYR A 245 11.09 -18.60 9.38
CA TYR A 245 11.66 -17.62 10.32
C TYR A 245 10.74 -16.42 10.58
N LEU A 246 9.72 -16.22 9.75
CA LEU A 246 8.88 -15.03 9.78
C LEU A 246 7.86 -15.09 10.90
N TYR A 247 7.65 -13.97 11.58
CA TYR A 247 6.47 -13.74 12.42
C TYR A 247 5.29 -13.21 11.58
N GLN A 248 5.59 -12.47 10.51
CA GLN A 248 4.58 -11.97 9.59
C GLN A 248 5.04 -12.14 8.13
N PHE A 249 4.16 -12.69 7.30
CA PHE A 249 4.34 -12.74 5.85
C PHE A 249 3.11 -12.17 5.16
N ILE A 250 3.29 -11.11 4.38
CA ILE A 250 2.21 -10.52 3.61
C ILE A 250 2.50 -10.74 2.12
N TRP A 251 1.62 -11.43 1.42
CA TRP A 251 1.79 -11.72 0.01
C TRP A 251 0.70 -11.03 -0.82
N HIS A 252 1.13 -10.02 -1.56
CA HIS A 252 0.36 -9.23 -2.51
C HIS A 252 0.71 -9.57 -3.98
N GLY A 253 0.01 -8.90 -4.89
CA GLY A 253 0.27 -8.89 -6.32
C GLY A 253 -0.78 -8.02 -7.01
N GLY A 254 -1.10 -8.31 -8.26
CA GLY A 254 -2.36 -7.84 -8.85
C GLY A 254 -3.53 -8.50 -8.12
N GLU A 255 -3.86 -9.74 -8.49
CA GLU A 255 -4.79 -10.60 -7.74
C GLU A 255 -4.06 -11.84 -7.21
N PRO A 256 -3.79 -11.95 -5.89
CA PRO A 256 -3.06 -13.09 -5.34
C PRO A 256 -3.67 -14.45 -5.67
N TYR A 257 -5.00 -14.59 -5.66
CA TYR A 257 -5.65 -15.87 -5.95
C TYR A 257 -5.59 -16.28 -7.44
N LEU A 258 -5.21 -15.36 -8.34
CA LEU A 258 -4.89 -15.69 -9.73
C LEU A 258 -3.56 -16.46 -9.82
N ILE A 259 -2.64 -16.20 -8.89
CA ILE A 259 -1.26 -16.70 -8.89
C ILE A 259 -1.25 -18.17 -8.48
N LYS A 260 -0.58 -19.02 -9.25
CA LYS A 260 -0.52 -20.47 -8.97
C LYS A 260 0.27 -20.75 -7.69
N ARG A 261 1.46 -20.16 -7.54
CA ARG A 261 2.33 -20.36 -6.36
C ARG A 261 1.71 -19.85 -5.07
N PHE A 262 0.94 -18.78 -5.12
CA PHE A 262 0.22 -18.26 -3.95
C PHE A 262 -0.80 -19.30 -3.44
N ARG A 263 -1.62 -19.85 -4.34
CA ARG A 263 -2.60 -20.90 -3.97
C ARG A 263 -1.90 -22.16 -3.50
N GLN A 264 -0.81 -22.56 -4.17
CA GLN A 264 -0.01 -23.71 -3.74
C GLN A 264 0.58 -23.49 -2.34
N PHE A 265 1.10 -22.30 -2.04
CA PHE A 265 1.58 -21.97 -0.70
C PHE A 265 0.49 -22.15 0.36
N ILE A 266 -0.74 -21.69 0.10
CA ILE A 266 -1.88 -21.90 1.00
C ILE A 266 -2.23 -23.39 1.13
N ASP A 267 -2.26 -24.12 0.01
CA ASP A 267 -2.61 -25.54 -0.05
C ASP A 267 -1.57 -26.43 0.66
N ASP A 268 -0.30 -26.03 0.63
CA ASP A 268 0.83 -26.80 1.17
C ASP A 268 1.22 -26.35 2.59
N PHE A 269 0.77 -25.18 3.06
CA PHE A 269 1.14 -24.66 4.39
C PHE A 269 0.69 -25.57 5.52
N ARG A 270 1.61 -25.82 6.46
CA ARG A 270 1.37 -26.55 7.70
C ARG A 270 1.69 -25.67 8.89
N THR A 271 0.81 -25.66 9.88
CA THR A 271 1.00 -24.90 11.12
C THR A 271 2.30 -25.26 11.83
N GLU A 272 2.74 -26.52 11.76
CA GLU A 272 3.98 -26.98 12.39
C GLU A 272 5.24 -26.36 11.76
N ASP A 273 5.21 -26.04 10.46
CA ASP A 273 6.36 -25.45 9.76
C ASP A 273 6.60 -24.00 10.19
N ASN A 274 5.53 -23.30 10.57
CA ASN A 274 5.63 -22.01 11.26
C ASN A 274 4.38 -21.71 12.12
N PRO A 275 4.41 -22.04 13.42
CA PRO A 275 3.26 -21.87 14.31
C PRO A 275 3.04 -20.41 14.75
N ASN A 276 3.96 -19.50 14.42
CA ASN A 276 3.88 -18.08 14.76
C ASN A 276 3.49 -17.20 13.58
N LEU A 277 3.21 -17.77 12.41
CA LEU A 277 2.99 -16.97 11.22
C LEU A 277 1.65 -16.21 11.29
N ALA A 278 1.73 -14.88 11.16
CA ALA A 278 0.64 -14.05 10.68
C ALA A 278 0.72 -13.93 9.16
N PHE A 279 -0.13 -14.66 8.45
CA PHE A 279 -0.20 -14.59 6.99
C PHE A 279 -1.20 -13.53 6.54
N GLY A 280 -0.79 -12.67 5.61
CA GLY A 280 -1.65 -11.62 5.10
C GLY A 280 -1.64 -11.51 3.58
N PHE A 281 -2.69 -10.91 3.05
CA PHE A 281 -2.83 -10.63 1.62
C PHE A 281 -3.88 -9.54 1.38
N THR A 282 -3.83 -8.93 0.20
CA THR A 282 -4.88 -8.03 -0.28
C THR A 282 -5.45 -8.59 -1.58
N SER A 283 -6.75 -8.85 -1.63
CA SER A 283 -7.43 -9.42 -2.81
C SER A 283 -8.51 -8.47 -3.31
N ASN A 284 -8.78 -8.50 -4.62
CA ASN A 284 -9.94 -7.86 -5.23
C ASN A 284 -11.25 -8.60 -4.92
N GLY A 285 -11.19 -9.74 -4.22
CA GLY A 285 -12.33 -10.46 -3.69
C GLY A 285 -13.03 -11.37 -4.71
N THR A 286 -12.71 -11.30 -6.00
CA THR A 286 -13.42 -12.07 -7.05
C THR A 286 -13.22 -13.59 -6.95
N MET A 287 -12.09 -14.02 -6.40
CA MET A 287 -11.70 -15.44 -6.31
C MET A 287 -11.73 -15.99 -4.88
N LEU A 288 -12.16 -15.18 -3.91
CA LEU A 288 -12.16 -15.53 -2.48
C LEU A 288 -13.42 -16.36 -2.11
N THR A 289 -13.56 -17.51 -2.75
CA THR A 289 -14.71 -18.40 -2.55
C THR A 289 -14.71 -19.00 -1.14
N ALA A 290 -15.85 -19.56 -0.69
CA ALA A 290 -15.90 -20.28 0.59
C ALA A 290 -14.84 -21.40 0.71
N LYS A 291 -14.54 -22.11 -0.39
CA LYS A 291 -13.49 -23.13 -0.40
C LYS A 291 -12.11 -22.53 -0.16
N GLU A 292 -11.81 -21.38 -0.73
CA GLU A 292 -10.52 -20.72 -0.52
C GLU A 292 -10.41 -20.12 0.89
N LEU A 293 -11.51 -19.57 1.42
CA LEU A 293 -11.58 -19.09 2.81
C LEU A 293 -11.36 -20.22 3.83
N ASP A 294 -11.93 -21.40 3.60
CA ASP A 294 -11.79 -22.56 4.49
C ASP A 294 -10.33 -23.00 4.65
N LYS A 295 -9.55 -22.95 3.57
CA LYS A 295 -8.11 -23.28 3.60
C LYS A 295 -7.31 -22.38 4.54
N LEU A 296 -7.76 -21.14 4.75
CA LEU A 296 -7.08 -20.19 5.63
C LEU A 296 -7.10 -20.63 7.11
N GLN A 297 -7.94 -21.60 7.47
CA GLN A 297 -7.96 -22.19 8.82
C GLN A 297 -6.62 -22.79 9.24
N ARG A 298 -5.77 -23.17 8.29
CA ARG A 298 -4.45 -23.77 8.53
C ARG A 298 -3.41 -22.78 9.07
N PHE A 299 -3.63 -21.48 8.91
CA PHE A 299 -2.69 -20.47 9.40
C PHE A 299 -2.97 -20.15 10.88
N PRO A 300 -1.95 -19.97 11.73
CA PRO A 300 -2.15 -19.53 13.11
C PRO A 300 -2.90 -18.19 13.18
N ARG A 301 -2.51 -17.26 12.30
CA ARG A 301 -3.13 -15.93 12.19
C ARG A 301 -3.29 -15.50 10.74
N ILE A 302 -4.39 -14.82 10.46
CA ILE A 302 -4.67 -14.17 9.18
C ILE A 302 -4.85 -12.68 9.40
N ASN A 303 -4.23 -11.88 8.53
CA ASN A 303 -4.49 -10.45 8.40
C ASN A 303 -4.67 -10.09 6.92
N ALA A 304 -5.91 -10.05 6.46
CA ALA A 304 -6.23 -9.84 5.05
C ALA A 304 -7.15 -8.64 4.82
N SER A 305 -7.03 -8.06 3.64
CA SER A 305 -7.88 -6.95 3.18
C SER A 305 -8.56 -7.30 1.86
N ILE A 306 -9.86 -7.04 1.78
CA ILE A 306 -10.66 -7.26 0.58
C ILE A 306 -10.96 -5.89 -0.01
N SER A 307 -10.62 -5.71 -1.28
CA SER A 307 -10.75 -4.41 -1.92
C SER A 307 -12.17 -4.18 -2.43
N MET A 308 -12.88 -3.21 -1.86
CA MET A 308 -14.17 -2.74 -2.34
C MET A 308 -14.22 -1.22 -2.28
N ASP A 309 -14.33 -0.56 -3.43
CA ASP A 309 -14.25 0.90 -3.51
C ASP A 309 -15.61 1.60 -3.49
N SER A 310 -16.70 0.85 -3.44
CA SER A 310 -18.05 1.37 -3.18
C SER A 310 -18.97 0.21 -2.82
N PHE A 311 -19.93 0.46 -1.94
CA PHE A 311 -21.05 -0.43 -1.69
C PHE A 311 -22.27 -0.13 -2.58
N ASN A 312 -22.16 0.87 -3.47
CA ASN A 312 -23.07 1.05 -4.60
C ASN A 312 -22.61 0.19 -5.78
N LYS A 313 -23.49 -0.69 -6.29
CA LYS A 313 -23.17 -1.61 -7.39
C LYS A 313 -22.63 -0.91 -8.63
N ALA A 314 -23.31 0.14 -9.11
CA ALA A 314 -22.93 0.82 -10.34
C ALA A 314 -21.57 1.53 -10.19
N MET A 315 -21.31 2.15 -9.02
CA MET A 315 -20.03 2.78 -8.75
C MET A 315 -18.92 1.75 -8.59
N PHE A 316 -19.17 0.65 -7.87
CA PHE A 316 -18.21 -0.44 -7.70
C PHE A 316 -17.76 -0.99 -9.06
N GLU A 317 -18.70 -1.35 -9.94
CA GLU A 317 -18.38 -1.93 -11.25
C GLU A 317 -17.71 -0.91 -12.20
N LYS A 318 -17.96 0.39 -12.00
CA LYS A 318 -17.25 1.47 -12.69
C LYS A 318 -15.78 1.55 -12.26
N VAL A 319 -15.50 1.53 -10.95
CA VAL A 319 -14.14 1.66 -10.40
C VAL A 319 -13.34 0.36 -10.54
N ARG A 320 -13.99 -0.77 -10.25
CA ARG A 320 -13.44 -2.14 -10.30
C ARG A 320 -13.88 -2.87 -11.58
N LYS A 321 -13.65 -2.23 -12.73
CA LYS A 321 -14.07 -2.74 -14.04
C LYS A 321 -13.69 -4.21 -14.26
N GLY A 322 -14.68 -5.05 -14.51
CA GLY A 322 -14.51 -6.50 -14.71
C GLY A 322 -14.79 -7.36 -13.48
N ALA A 323 -15.00 -6.76 -12.30
CA ALA A 323 -15.53 -7.45 -11.13
C ALA A 323 -17.07 -7.43 -11.13
N ASP A 324 -17.69 -8.47 -10.57
CA ASP A 324 -19.13 -8.55 -10.31
C ASP A 324 -19.40 -8.17 -8.85
N TYR A 325 -20.24 -7.14 -8.63
CA TYR A 325 -20.49 -6.61 -7.29
C TYR A 325 -21.06 -7.65 -6.32
N ASP A 326 -22.08 -8.40 -6.75
CA ASP A 326 -22.81 -9.32 -5.88
C ASP A 326 -21.89 -10.48 -5.43
N THR A 327 -21.07 -10.98 -6.34
CA THR A 327 -20.06 -11.99 -6.05
C THR A 327 -19.03 -11.49 -5.05
N VAL A 328 -18.46 -10.29 -5.27
CA VAL A 328 -17.43 -9.74 -4.38
C VAL A 328 -18.00 -9.41 -3.01
N LEU A 329 -19.19 -8.80 -2.93
CA LEU A 329 -19.86 -8.52 -1.66
C LEU A 329 -20.16 -9.81 -0.89
N SER A 330 -20.65 -10.85 -1.56
CA SER A 330 -20.88 -12.16 -0.94
C SER A 330 -19.58 -12.78 -0.38
N ASN A 331 -18.48 -12.69 -1.12
CA ASN A 331 -17.17 -13.15 -0.66
C ASN A 331 -16.67 -12.34 0.54
N ALA A 332 -16.83 -11.01 0.49
CA ALA A 332 -16.44 -10.12 1.58
C ALA A 332 -17.21 -10.40 2.86
N LEU A 333 -18.55 -10.49 2.79
CA LEU A 333 -19.40 -10.83 3.93
C LEU A 333 -19.04 -12.19 4.54
N ARG A 334 -18.75 -13.20 3.71
CA ARG A 334 -18.29 -14.51 4.20
C ARG A 334 -16.96 -14.43 4.96
N ALA A 335 -16.01 -13.66 4.46
CA ALA A 335 -14.73 -13.46 5.15
C ALA A 335 -14.91 -12.72 6.48
N ILE A 336 -15.71 -11.64 6.48
CA ILE A 336 -16.02 -10.86 7.68
C ILE A 336 -16.77 -11.68 8.73
N ALA A 337 -17.63 -12.62 8.31
CA ALA A 337 -18.30 -13.54 9.22
C ALA A 337 -17.34 -14.50 9.96
N THR A 338 -16.10 -14.66 9.48
CA THR A 338 -15.04 -15.45 10.14
C THR A 338 -14.07 -14.60 10.98
N TYR A 339 -14.37 -13.31 11.18
CA TYR A 339 -13.54 -12.41 11.97
C TYR A 339 -13.44 -12.88 13.43
N ASP A 340 -12.22 -13.00 13.93
CA ASP A 340 -11.89 -13.46 15.29
C ASP A 340 -10.51 -12.92 15.67
N ALA A 341 -10.43 -11.65 16.06
CA ALA A 341 -9.14 -11.03 16.38
C ALA A 341 -8.55 -11.58 17.69
N PRO A 342 -7.22 -11.79 17.77
CA PRO A 342 -6.20 -11.46 16.76
C PRO A 342 -5.95 -12.57 15.71
N HIS A 343 -6.68 -13.68 15.75
CA HIS A 343 -6.44 -14.87 14.92
C HIS A 343 -6.90 -14.74 13.47
N ARG A 344 -7.99 -14.01 13.21
CA ARG A 344 -8.59 -13.81 11.90
C ARG A 344 -9.03 -12.36 11.77
N VAL A 345 -8.20 -11.56 11.14
CA VAL A 345 -8.49 -10.15 10.85
C VAL A 345 -8.79 -10.02 9.36
N PHE A 346 -10.03 -9.63 9.06
CA PHE A 346 -10.45 -9.21 7.73
C PHE A 346 -10.91 -7.75 7.78
N SER A 347 -10.45 -6.97 6.81
CA SER A 347 -10.87 -5.58 6.61
C SER A 347 -11.29 -5.35 5.17
N ILE A 348 -12.02 -4.26 4.93
CA ILE A 348 -12.31 -3.76 3.59
C ILE A 348 -11.37 -2.61 3.28
N GLY A 349 -10.64 -2.71 2.17
CA GLY A 349 -9.83 -1.62 1.65
C GLY A 349 -10.60 -0.85 0.59
N MET A 350 -10.77 0.46 0.79
CA MET A 350 -11.45 1.37 -0.14
C MET A 350 -10.49 2.48 -0.55
N ILE A 351 -10.25 2.63 -1.84
CA ILE A 351 -9.64 3.88 -2.33
C ILE A 351 -10.71 4.97 -2.32
N VAL A 352 -10.33 6.17 -1.92
CA VAL A 352 -11.18 7.36 -2.00
C VAL A 352 -10.67 8.22 -3.15
N CYS A 353 -11.50 8.41 -4.16
CA CYS A 353 -11.18 9.12 -5.40
C CYS A 353 -12.31 10.07 -5.80
N LYS A 354 -12.08 10.90 -6.81
CA LYS A 354 -13.12 11.85 -7.28
C LYS A 354 -14.44 11.15 -7.62
N SER A 355 -14.38 9.95 -8.20
CA SER A 355 -15.57 9.20 -8.60
C SER A 355 -16.47 8.76 -7.45
N ASN A 356 -15.92 8.41 -6.28
CA ASN A 356 -16.69 7.84 -5.16
C ASN A 356 -16.75 8.74 -3.90
N PHE A 357 -16.06 9.88 -3.88
CA PHE A 357 -15.96 10.74 -2.70
C PHE A 357 -17.33 11.13 -2.11
N ARG A 358 -18.32 11.36 -2.99
CA ARG A 358 -19.68 11.75 -2.58
C ARG A 358 -20.45 10.65 -1.86
N GLU A 359 -20.06 9.39 -2.04
CA GLU A 359 -20.66 8.22 -1.38
C GLU A 359 -19.95 7.87 -0.06
N LEU A 360 -19.00 8.71 0.39
CA LEU A 360 -18.15 8.39 1.54
C LEU A 360 -18.97 8.06 2.80
N ALA A 361 -20.01 8.84 3.07
CA ALA A 361 -20.84 8.66 4.24
C ALA A 361 -21.67 7.37 4.16
N GLU A 362 -22.34 7.14 3.03
CA GLU A 362 -23.15 5.95 2.77
C GLU A 362 -22.29 4.67 2.82
N ASN A 363 -21.04 4.75 2.34
CA ASN A 363 -20.12 3.63 2.42
C ASN A 363 -19.71 3.29 3.86
N LEU A 364 -19.52 4.31 4.70
CA LEU A 364 -19.24 4.12 6.13
C LEU A 364 -20.45 3.56 6.87
N GLU A 365 -21.66 4.05 6.58
CA GLU A 365 -22.90 3.51 7.15
C GLU A 365 -23.05 2.02 6.83
N PHE A 366 -22.92 1.66 5.54
CA PHE A 366 -23.01 0.26 5.13
C PHE A 366 -21.98 -0.62 5.85
N ALA A 367 -20.73 -0.16 5.93
CA ALA A 367 -19.68 -0.88 6.63
C ALA A 367 -20.00 -1.05 8.12
N ILE A 368 -20.55 -0.03 8.78
CA ILE A 368 -20.95 -0.10 10.19
C ILE A 368 -22.11 -1.07 10.40
N GLU A 369 -23.12 -1.06 9.54
CA GLU A 369 -24.27 -1.96 9.62
C GLU A 369 -23.90 -3.44 9.47
N HIS A 370 -22.79 -3.72 8.77
CA HIS A 370 -22.29 -5.07 8.51
C HIS A 370 -21.02 -5.41 9.32
N ASP A 371 -20.71 -4.62 10.35
CA ASP A 371 -19.52 -4.76 11.20
C ASP A 371 -18.18 -4.77 10.44
N MET A 372 -18.12 -4.26 9.21
CA MET A 372 -16.91 -4.25 8.40
C MET A 372 -15.94 -3.16 8.88
N GLY A 373 -14.69 -3.52 9.15
CA GLY A 373 -13.61 -2.54 9.34
C GLY A 373 -13.22 -1.93 8.00
N LEU A 374 -13.52 -0.66 7.77
CA LEU A 374 -13.31 0.03 6.50
C LEU A 374 -12.06 0.93 6.54
N ASN A 375 -11.04 0.56 5.78
CA ASN A 375 -9.81 1.33 5.60
C ASN A 375 -9.91 2.24 4.37
N LEU A 376 -9.80 3.55 4.57
CA LEU A 376 -9.93 4.58 3.54
C LEU A 376 -8.54 5.05 3.09
N SER A 377 -8.25 4.89 1.79
CA SER A 377 -6.98 5.26 1.18
C SER A 377 -7.16 6.36 0.12
N PRO A 378 -6.74 7.61 0.36
CA PRO A 378 -6.93 8.70 -0.60
C PRO A 378 -6.06 8.52 -1.86
N VAL A 379 -6.65 8.74 -3.03
CA VAL A 379 -5.90 8.79 -4.30
C VAL A 379 -5.25 10.16 -4.44
N VAL A 380 -3.91 10.23 -4.33
CA VAL A 380 -3.14 11.49 -4.46
C VAL A 380 -1.97 11.42 -5.44
N ILE A 381 -1.74 10.25 -6.05
CA ILE A 381 -0.61 9.99 -6.96
C ILE A 381 -1.08 9.65 -8.38
N TYR A 382 -2.03 8.73 -8.53
CA TYR A 382 -2.45 8.26 -9.86
C TYR A 382 -3.83 7.58 -9.79
N PRO A 383 -4.67 7.72 -10.83
CA PRO A 383 -4.49 8.56 -12.02
C PRO A 383 -4.87 10.02 -11.75
N VAL A 384 -4.34 10.95 -12.55
CA VAL A 384 -4.58 12.40 -12.38
C VAL A 384 -6.08 12.76 -12.36
N THR A 385 -6.89 12.03 -13.13
CA THR A 385 -8.35 12.24 -13.20
C THR A 385 -9.06 11.92 -11.89
N GLU A 386 -8.50 11.01 -11.08
CA GLU A 386 -9.11 10.52 -9.83
C GLU A 386 -8.42 11.07 -8.57
N GLN A 387 -7.29 11.77 -8.73
CA GLN A 387 -6.58 12.42 -7.63
C GLN A 387 -7.44 13.42 -6.86
N LEU A 388 -7.32 13.44 -5.54
CA LEU A 388 -8.05 14.35 -4.65
C LEU A 388 -7.37 15.71 -4.46
N ASN A 389 -6.15 15.89 -4.96
CA ASN A 389 -5.31 17.09 -4.83
C ASN A 389 -5.07 17.83 -6.16
N VAL A 390 -5.51 17.28 -7.29
CA VAL A 390 -5.37 17.90 -8.62
C VAL A 390 -6.70 17.88 -9.36
N PHE A 391 -7.14 19.03 -9.84
CA PHE A 391 -8.46 19.26 -10.45
C PHE A 391 -8.32 19.98 -11.78
N GLU A 392 -9.18 19.60 -12.72
CA GLU A 392 -9.43 20.37 -13.95
C GLU A 392 -10.37 21.54 -13.64
N ASN A 393 -11.43 21.26 -12.89
CA ASN A 393 -12.37 22.25 -12.38
C ASN A 393 -12.72 21.92 -10.93
N TYR A 394 -12.03 22.57 -9.99
CA TYR A 394 -12.21 22.35 -8.57
C TYR A 394 -13.67 22.54 -8.12
N GLN A 395 -14.32 23.64 -8.54
CA GLN A 395 -15.69 23.94 -8.10
C GLN A 395 -16.70 22.85 -8.49
N LEU A 396 -16.59 22.31 -9.70
CA LEU A 396 -17.49 21.25 -10.18
C LEU A 396 -17.13 19.88 -9.58
N GLN A 397 -15.83 19.56 -9.55
CA GLN A 397 -15.37 18.22 -9.18
C GLN A 397 -15.38 17.97 -7.67
N ALA A 398 -15.20 19.01 -6.84
CA ALA A 398 -15.28 18.93 -5.38
C ALA A 398 -16.68 19.24 -4.82
N GLN A 399 -17.68 19.42 -5.70
CA GLN A 399 -19.04 19.74 -5.28
C GLN A 399 -19.62 18.63 -4.38
N GLY A 400 -20.09 19.01 -3.18
CA GLY A 400 -20.68 18.07 -2.22
C GLY A 400 -19.68 17.34 -1.33
N TRP A 401 -18.37 17.57 -1.49
CA TRP A 401 -17.35 16.84 -0.74
C TRP A 401 -17.29 17.26 0.73
N GLN A 402 -17.48 18.55 1.03
CA GLN A 402 -17.48 19.02 2.41
C GLN A 402 -18.66 18.43 3.18
N GLU A 403 -19.84 18.42 2.57
CA GLU A 403 -21.05 17.83 3.13
C GLU A 403 -20.90 16.32 3.37
N ALA A 404 -20.30 15.60 2.41
CA ALA A 404 -20.00 14.18 2.57
C ALA A 404 -19.03 13.91 3.74
N LEU A 405 -17.99 14.74 3.91
CA LEU A 405 -17.05 14.64 5.03
C LEU A 405 -17.70 14.96 6.37
N ASP A 406 -18.52 16.01 6.42
CA ASP A 406 -19.25 16.40 7.63
C ASP A 406 -20.17 15.27 8.09
N TYR A 407 -20.88 14.64 7.14
CA TYR A 407 -21.76 13.53 7.45
C TYR A 407 -21.00 12.27 7.87
N ALA A 408 -19.94 11.92 7.13
CA ALA A 408 -19.05 10.81 7.46
C ALA A 408 -18.45 10.93 8.88
N ARG A 409 -18.04 12.14 9.27
CA ARG A 409 -17.53 12.41 10.62
C ARG A 409 -18.59 12.18 11.70
N ASN A 410 -19.81 12.64 11.48
CA ASN A 410 -20.90 12.43 12.43
C ASN A 410 -21.19 10.93 12.62
N ILE A 411 -21.29 10.19 11.51
CA ILE A 411 -21.49 8.73 11.52
C ILE A 411 -20.41 8.03 12.33
N ILE A 412 -19.13 8.36 12.08
CA ILE A 412 -18.01 7.73 12.79
C ILE A 412 -17.95 8.13 14.25
N GLN A 413 -18.16 9.41 14.59
CA GLN A 413 -18.21 9.86 15.99
C GLN A 413 -19.28 9.12 16.79
N ARG A 414 -20.48 8.96 16.22
CA ARG A 414 -21.56 8.18 16.83
C ARG A 414 -21.15 6.71 17.00
N ALA A 415 -20.59 6.10 15.96
CA ALA A 415 -20.18 4.69 16.00
C ALA A 415 -19.02 4.41 16.98
N VAL A 416 -18.08 5.36 17.15
CA VAL A 416 -17.04 5.33 18.21
C VAL A 416 -17.71 5.36 19.59
N ALA A 417 -18.63 6.30 19.83
CA ALA A 417 -19.33 6.44 21.10
C ALA A 417 -20.16 5.19 21.46
N GLU A 418 -20.82 4.59 20.46
CA GLU A 418 -21.54 3.33 20.58
C GLU A 418 -20.61 2.09 20.65
N LYS A 419 -19.30 2.29 20.49
CA LYS A 419 -18.28 1.23 20.46
C LYS A 419 -18.61 0.12 19.45
N ARG A 420 -19.08 0.50 18.25
CA ARG A 420 -19.45 -0.44 17.17
C ARG A 420 -18.29 -1.35 16.78
N PRO A 421 -18.53 -2.65 16.50
CA PRO A 421 -17.46 -3.58 16.11
C PRO A 421 -16.66 -3.11 14.90
N SER A 422 -17.31 -2.64 13.83
CA SER A 422 -16.66 -2.06 12.64
C SER A 422 -15.55 -1.05 12.98
N VAL A 423 -15.83 -0.11 13.89
CA VAL A 423 -14.92 0.97 14.28
C VAL A 423 -13.83 0.49 15.22
N ARG A 424 -14.11 -0.49 16.10
CA ARG A 424 -13.05 -1.14 16.90
C ARG A 424 -12.05 -1.88 16.01
N ARG A 425 -12.52 -2.44 14.89
CA ARG A 425 -11.69 -3.15 13.91
C ARG A 425 -10.81 -2.18 13.12
N VAL A 426 -11.39 -1.09 12.62
CA VAL A 426 -10.69 -0.01 11.90
C VAL A 426 -11.34 1.32 12.25
N ASP A 427 -10.60 2.20 12.94
CA ASP A 427 -11.06 3.56 13.24
C ASP A 427 -10.69 4.52 12.08
N ALA A 428 -11.72 4.95 11.34
CA ALA A 428 -11.55 5.85 10.20
C ALA A 428 -11.36 7.33 10.58
N THR A 429 -11.39 7.70 11.87
CA THR A 429 -11.32 9.10 12.32
C THR A 429 -10.09 9.83 11.78
N GLY A 430 -8.91 9.22 11.89
CA GLY A 430 -7.66 9.79 11.36
C GLY A 430 -7.66 9.90 9.83
N MET A 431 -8.27 8.94 9.14
CA MET A 431 -8.37 8.94 7.68
C MET A 431 -9.30 10.05 7.17
N LEU A 432 -10.43 10.28 7.87
CA LEU A 432 -11.33 11.40 7.58
C LEU A 432 -10.67 12.76 7.83
N ALA A 433 -9.81 12.86 8.86
CA ALA A 433 -9.03 14.06 9.10
C ALA A 433 -8.04 14.34 7.95
N GLU A 434 -7.36 13.32 7.42
CA GLU A 434 -6.48 13.48 6.26
C GLU A 434 -7.26 13.88 5.00
N LEU A 435 -8.44 13.28 4.75
CA LEU A 435 -9.30 13.68 3.63
C LEU A 435 -9.73 15.15 3.73
N GLN A 436 -10.07 15.63 4.93
CA GLN A 436 -10.34 17.06 5.17
C GLN A 436 -9.11 17.91 4.88
N ALA A 437 -7.92 17.50 5.35
CA ALA A 437 -6.69 18.25 5.12
C ALA A 437 -6.34 18.33 3.63
N ILE A 438 -6.57 17.26 2.86
CA ILE A 438 -6.44 17.26 1.39
C ILE A 438 -7.41 18.27 0.77
N LEU A 439 -8.69 18.26 1.18
CA LEU A 439 -9.71 19.18 0.67
C LEU A 439 -9.36 20.65 0.98
N ASP A 440 -8.92 20.95 2.20
CA ASP A 440 -8.54 22.29 2.62
C ASP A 440 -7.35 22.82 1.80
N ARG A 441 -6.31 21.98 1.62
CA ARG A 441 -5.15 22.30 0.78
C ARG A 441 -5.56 22.53 -0.67
N ALA A 442 -6.45 21.68 -1.21
CA ALA A 442 -6.99 21.86 -2.56
C ALA A 442 -7.78 23.18 -2.67
N GLN A 443 -8.67 23.47 -1.72
CA GLN A 443 -9.42 24.72 -1.72
C GLN A 443 -8.49 25.93 -1.72
N GLN A 444 -7.44 25.93 -0.90
CA GLN A 444 -6.44 26.99 -0.88
C GLN A 444 -5.71 27.10 -2.22
N ARG A 445 -5.23 25.98 -2.78
CA ARG A 445 -4.52 25.93 -4.06
C ARG A 445 -5.36 26.48 -5.21
N TYR A 446 -6.66 26.20 -5.23
CA TYR A 446 -7.58 26.58 -6.31
C TYR A 446 -8.30 27.91 -6.13
N ARG A 447 -8.09 28.62 -5.00
CA ARG A 447 -8.59 30.01 -4.79
C ARG A 447 -7.92 31.01 -5.73
N GLN A 448 -6.62 30.83 -5.99
CA GLN A 448 -5.82 31.69 -6.85
C GLN A 448 -5.23 30.85 -7.98
N CYS A 449 -5.87 30.91 -9.14
CA CYS A 449 -5.39 30.25 -10.35
C CYS A 449 -5.43 31.20 -11.54
N THR A 450 -4.48 31.00 -12.44
CA THR A 450 -4.45 31.65 -13.74
C THR A 450 -4.94 30.68 -14.80
N ALA A 451 -5.95 31.08 -15.56
CA ALA A 451 -6.34 30.35 -16.76
C ALA A 451 -5.35 30.63 -17.90
N LEU A 452 -4.76 29.57 -18.45
CA LEU A 452 -3.93 29.62 -19.65
C LEU A 452 -4.68 29.03 -20.83
N ASP A 453 -4.69 29.76 -21.95
CA ASP A 453 -5.44 29.36 -23.14
C ASP A 453 -4.68 28.35 -23.98
N ILE A 454 -5.37 27.29 -24.38
CA ILE A 454 -4.89 26.26 -25.30
C ILE A 454 -5.90 26.14 -26.45
N ILE A 455 -5.46 26.47 -27.65
CA ILE A 455 -6.23 26.40 -28.89
C ILE A 455 -5.81 25.13 -29.63
N VAL A 456 -6.70 24.14 -29.65
CA VAL A 456 -6.45 22.82 -30.24
C VAL A 456 -7.04 22.76 -31.65
N ALA A 457 -6.21 22.42 -32.63
CA ALA A 457 -6.64 22.12 -33.99
C ALA A 457 -6.44 20.62 -34.27
N ASP A 458 -7.46 19.93 -34.78
CA ASP A 458 -7.38 18.48 -35.06
C ASP A 458 -7.55 18.18 -36.55
N PRO A 459 -6.55 18.51 -37.40
CA PRO A 459 -6.65 18.35 -38.86
C PRO A 459 -6.69 16.88 -39.32
N HIS A 460 -6.53 15.92 -38.42
CA HIS A 460 -6.44 14.49 -38.73
C HIS A 460 -7.51 13.67 -38.00
N HIS A 461 -8.48 14.29 -37.34
CA HIS A 461 -9.49 13.61 -36.51
C HIS A 461 -8.86 12.59 -35.56
N SER A 462 -7.74 12.98 -34.95
CA SER A 462 -6.91 12.14 -34.10
C SER A 462 -7.44 12.08 -32.68
N LEU A 463 -8.09 13.13 -32.19
CA LEU A 463 -8.65 13.15 -30.83
C LEU A 463 -9.77 12.12 -30.65
N SER A 464 -10.58 11.87 -31.68
CA SER A 464 -11.62 10.84 -31.63
C SER A 464 -11.09 9.39 -31.64
N GLN A 465 -9.80 9.20 -31.95
CA GLN A 465 -9.13 7.90 -31.86
C GLN A 465 -8.38 7.69 -30.54
N MET A 466 -8.32 8.72 -29.70
CA MET A 466 -7.72 8.66 -28.37
C MET A 466 -8.80 8.28 -27.35
N ILE A 467 -8.41 7.57 -26.28
CA ILE A 467 -9.36 7.03 -25.30
C ILE A 467 -9.87 8.15 -24.38
N ARG A 468 -8.95 8.93 -23.81
CA ARG A 468 -9.21 10.09 -22.93
C ARG A 468 -8.10 11.11 -23.13
N PRO A 469 -8.04 11.76 -24.31
CA PRO A 469 -6.96 12.69 -24.60
C PRO A 469 -6.97 13.84 -23.60
N GLY A 470 -5.80 14.31 -23.23
CA GLY A 470 -5.70 15.40 -22.27
C GLY A 470 -4.36 16.08 -22.27
N ILE A 471 -4.31 17.26 -21.68
CA ILE A 471 -3.09 18.02 -21.46
C ILE A 471 -2.78 18.00 -19.97
N VAL A 472 -1.56 17.65 -19.63
CA VAL A 472 -1.05 17.64 -18.26
C VAL A 472 0.09 18.65 -18.15
N LEU A 473 0.08 19.46 -17.10
CA LEU A 473 1.16 20.39 -16.78
C LEU A 473 2.06 19.81 -15.71
N TYR A 474 3.36 19.86 -15.95
CA TYR A 474 4.36 19.36 -15.04
C TYR A 474 5.29 20.47 -14.58
N HIS A 475 5.67 20.42 -13.31
CA HIS A 475 6.80 21.19 -12.83
C HIS A 475 8.12 20.55 -13.28
N ALA A 476 9.02 21.35 -13.84
CA ALA A 476 10.28 20.89 -14.41
C ALA A 476 11.23 20.28 -13.37
N GLN A 477 11.22 20.80 -12.14
CA GLN A 477 11.96 20.25 -11.01
C GLN A 477 11.04 19.34 -10.21
N GLY A 478 11.04 18.05 -10.51
CA GLY A 478 10.34 17.03 -9.71
C GLY A 478 9.16 16.32 -10.38
N ASN A 479 8.78 16.68 -11.61
CA ASN A 479 7.65 16.07 -12.34
C ASN A 479 6.31 16.08 -11.56
N GLU A 480 6.13 17.04 -10.65
CA GLU A 480 4.85 17.27 -9.97
C GLU A 480 3.79 17.64 -11.02
N VAL A 481 2.62 17.00 -10.96
CA VAL A 481 1.47 17.38 -11.79
C VAL A 481 0.80 18.62 -11.19
N LEU A 482 0.79 19.72 -11.93
CA LEU A 482 0.24 20.99 -11.47
C LEU A 482 -1.25 21.14 -11.78
N ALA A 483 -1.63 20.76 -12.99
CA ALA A 483 -2.97 20.85 -13.52
C ALA A 483 -3.13 19.87 -14.69
N TYR A 484 -4.37 19.56 -15.04
CA TYR A 484 -4.71 18.85 -16.28
C TYR A 484 -5.99 19.43 -16.89
N CYS A 485 -6.22 19.10 -18.15
CA CYS A 485 -7.46 19.34 -18.87
C CYS A 485 -7.76 18.15 -19.78
N GLU A 486 -8.98 17.63 -19.74
CA GLU A 486 -9.45 16.59 -20.66
C GLU A 486 -9.94 17.25 -21.96
N LEU A 487 -9.49 16.73 -23.09
CA LEU A 487 -9.86 17.25 -24.40
C LEU A 487 -11.11 16.53 -24.92
N ALA A 488 -12.00 17.27 -25.57
CA ALA A 488 -13.09 16.67 -26.33
C ALA A 488 -12.55 15.94 -27.58
N SER A 489 -13.41 15.18 -28.26
CA SER A 489 -13.06 14.39 -29.44
C SER A 489 -12.77 15.20 -30.72
N GLY A 490 -12.49 16.51 -30.62
CA GLY A 490 -12.29 17.41 -31.74
C GLY A 490 -11.64 18.73 -31.36
N ALA A 491 -11.42 19.57 -32.38
CA ALA A 491 -10.84 20.91 -32.22
C ALA A 491 -11.65 21.79 -31.26
N GLY A 492 -10.97 22.68 -30.54
CA GLY A 492 -11.62 23.53 -29.55
C GLY A 492 -10.65 24.45 -28.83
N SER A 493 -11.20 25.35 -28.02
CA SER A 493 -10.44 26.20 -27.11
C SER A 493 -10.65 25.72 -25.69
N TYR A 494 -9.54 25.55 -24.97
CA TYR A 494 -9.50 25.03 -23.62
C TYR A 494 -8.76 26.01 -22.72
N ALA A 495 -9.13 26.03 -21.45
CA ALA A 495 -8.46 26.84 -20.44
C ALA A 495 -7.95 25.92 -19.33
N ILE A 496 -6.64 25.85 -19.15
CA ILE A 496 -6.04 25.10 -18.06
C ILE A 496 -5.71 26.02 -16.90
N ARG A 497 -6.16 25.65 -15.69
CA ARG A 497 -6.01 26.48 -14.49
C ARG A 497 -4.73 26.13 -13.78
N VAL A 498 -3.74 27.01 -13.84
CA VAL A 498 -2.46 26.84 -13.16
C VAL A 498 -2.54 27.51 -11.78
N PRO A 499 -2.11 26.83 -10.70
CA PRO A 499 -2.02 27.45 -9.38
C PRO A 499 -1.08 28.67 -9.37
N TYR A 500 -1.25 29.54 -8.39
CA TYR A 500 -0.44 30.74 -8.20
C TYR A 500 1.06 30.42 -8.00
N GLY A 501 1.94 31.31 -8.49
CA GLY A 501 3.37 31.29 -8.14
C GLY A 501 4.29 30.49 -9.08
N TYR A 502 3.76 29.94 -10.18
CA TYR A 502 4.55 29.27 -11.22
C TYR A 502 4.89 30.22 -12.38
N SER A 503 5.94 29.92 -13.14
CA SER A 503 6.39 30.73 -14.29
C SER A 503 6.62 29.89 -15.55
N PRO A 504 6.68 30.52 -16.74
CA PRO A 504 6.84 29.81 -18.02
C PRO A 504 8.10 28.95 -18.09
N GLN A 505 9.18 29.36 -17.42
CA GLN A 505 10.45 28.62 -17.40
C GLN A 505 10.44 27.36 -16.51
N THR A 506 9.45 27.20 -15.63
CA THR A 506 9.39 26.07 -14.69
C THR A 506 8.28 25.08 -14.99
N VAL A 507 7.42 25.37 -15.98
CA VAL A 507 6.26 24.54 -16.31
C VAL A 507 6.25 24.20 -17.79
N TYR A 508 6.14 22.89 -18.07
CA TYR A 508 5.94 22.38 -19.42
C TYR A 508 4.60 21.64 -19.52
N TRP A 509 4.01 21.66 -20.72
CA TRP A 509 2.76 20.96 -21.01
C TRP A 509 3.05 19.68 -21.80
N THR A 510 2.23 18.66 -21.58
CA THR A 510 2.28 17.39 -22.31
C THR A 510 0.87 17.00 -22.75
N LEU A 511 0.69 16.79 -24.05
CA LEU A 511 -0.48 16.12 -24.62
C LEU A 511 -0.31 14.60 -24.49
N VAL A 512 -1.25 13.95 -23.84
CA VAL A 512 -1.33 12.48 -23.71
C VAL A 512 -2.55 11.95 -24.42
N HIS A 513 -2.45 10.76 -25.02
CA HIS A 513 -3.59 10.13 -25.71
C HIS A 513 -4.59 9.47 -24.75
N ASN A 514 -4.21 9.35 -23.47
CA ASN A 514 -5.03 8.80 -22.42
C ASN A 514 -4.56 9.38 -21.07
N LEU A 515 -5.40 10.14 -20.38
CA LEU A 515 -5.09 10.70 -19.05
C LEU A 515 -4.85 9.64 -17.97
N ILE A 516 -5.21 8.38 -18.24
CA ILE A 516 -4.88 7.24 -17.40
C ILE A 516 -3.51 6.65 -17.79
N GLU A 517 -2.99 6.88 -19.00
CA GLU A 517 -1.67 6.42 -19.44
C GLU A 517 -0.77 7.64 -19.65
N VAL A 518 -0.39 8.32 -18.57
CA VAL A 518 0.31 9.62 -18.63
C VAL A 518 1.69 9.58 -19.30
N THR A 519 2.29 8.40 -19.42
CA THR A 519 3.51 8.17 -20.20
C THR A 519 3.26 8.13 -21.71
N GLY A 520 2.00 7.98 -22.14
CA GLY A 520 1.53 7.97 -23.53
C GLY A 520 1.57 9.35 -24.19
N ARG A 521 2.75 9.97 -24.20
CA ARG A 521 2.98 11.32 -24.72
C ARG A 521 2.86 11.36 -26.24
N VAL A 522 2.06 12.31 -26.72
CA VAL A 522 1.81 12.59 -28.14
C VAL A 522 2.59 13.83 -28.58
N ALA A 523 2.58 14.88 -27.78
CA ALA A 523 3.31 16.12 -27.99
C ALA A 523 3.64 16.77 -26.63
N GLU A 524 4.68 17.58 -26.58
CA GLU A 524 5.05 18.33 -25.39
C GLU A 524 5.71 19.65 -25.79
N GLY A 525 5.72 20.62 -24.88
CA GLY A 525 6.34 21.91 -25.11
C GLY A 525 6.32 22.80 -23.88
N TRP A 526 6.96 23.96 -24.03
CA TRP A 526 7.00 25.01 -23.02
C TRP A 526 6.01 26.12 -23.37
N PHE A 527 5.63 26.91 -22.37
CA PHE A 527 4.83 28.11 -22.62
C PHE A 527 5.72 29.22 -23.18
N GLU A 528 5.32 29.80 -24.31
CA GLU A 528 6.06 30.92 -24.91
C GLU A 528 5.69 32.23 -24.23
N PRO A 529 6.66 32.97 -23.66
CA PRO A 529 6.36 34.28 -23.11
C PRO A 529 6.01 35.28 -24.23
N ILE A 530 5.20 36.28 -23.90
CA ILE A 530 4.84 37.39 -24.79
C ILE A 530 6.11 38.16 -25.17
N ASP A 531 7.00 38.36 -24.19
CA ASP A 531 8.34 38.95 -24.33
C ASP A 531 9.35 38.12 -23.53
N GLN A 532 10.57 37.93 -24.05
CA GLN A 532 11.60 37.10 -23.40
C GLN A 532 12.01 37.59 -22.00
N SER A 533 11.88 38.89 -21.72
CA SER A 533 12.11 39.45 -20.38
C SER A 533 11.11 38.93 -19.33
N LEU A 534 9.97 38.39 -19.76
CA LEU A 534 8.91 37.86 -18.90
C LEU A 534 9.01 36.34 -18.65
N ILE A 535 10.07 35.68 -19.11
CA ILE A 535 10.24 34.22 -18.94
C ILE A 535 10.26 33.78 -17.46
N ALA A 536 10.71 34.67 -16.57
CA ALA A 536 10.71 34.48 -15.13
C ALA A 536 9.48 35.07 -14.41
N ALA A 537 8.64 35.85 -15.12
CA ALA A 537 7.41 36.41 -14.57
C ALA A 537 6.41 35.30 -14.25
N LYS A 538 5.51 35.57 -13.29
CA LYS A 538 4.58 34.56 -12.81
C LYS A 538 3.34 34.50 -13.70
N PHE A 539 2.68 33.34 -13.78
CA PHE A 539 1.52 33.18 -14.67
C PHE A 539 0.36 34.13 -14.35
N GLU A 540 0.18 34.54 -13.10
CA GLU A 540 -0.77 35.59 -12.69
C GLU A 540 -0.61 36.93 -13.42
N ASP A 541 0.59 37.25 -13.89
CA ASP A 541 0.86 38.44 -14.72
C ASP A 541 0.51 38.22 -16.20
N LYS A 542 -0.05 37.05 -16.54
CA LYS A 542 -0.33 36.55 -17.90
C LYS A 542 0.84 36.77 -18.87
N PRO A 543 2.04 36.28 -18.56
CA PRO A 543 3.24 36.59 -19.32
C PRO A 543 3.35 35.80 -20.62
N VAL A 544 2.36 34.98 -21.01
CA VAL A 544 2.47 33.99 -22.08
C VAL A 544 1.43 34.15 -23.18
N LYS A 545 1.81 33.73 -24.39
CA LYS A 545 0.90 33.62 -25.53
C LYS A 545 0.00 32.38 -25.36
N PRO A 546 -1.21 32.37 -25.97
CA PRO A 546 -2.01 31.15 -26.07
C PRO A 546 -1.24 30.01 -26.76
N VAL A 547 -1.32 28.80 -26.23
CA VAL A 547 -0.70 27.62 -26.83
C VAL A 547 -1.55 27.19 -28.03
N ARG A 548 -0.98 27.22 -29.24
CA ARG A 548 -1.64 26.70 -30.45
C ARG A 548 -1.14 25.29 -30.72
N LEU A 549 -2.01 24.30 -30.53
CA LEU A 549 -1.66 22.88 -30.57
C LEU A 549 -2.32 22.18 -31.77
N PRO A 550 -1.63 22.05 -32.91
CA PRO A 550 -2.08 21.16 -33.98
C PRO A 550 -1.85 19.70 -33.59
N ILE A 551 -2.93 18.94 -33.45
CA ILE A 551 -2.87 17.53 -33.07
C ILE A 551 -2.23 16.74 -34.22
N PRO A 552 -1.12 16.02 -33.97
CA PRO A 552 -0.49 15.19 -34.98
C PRO A 552 -1.38 13.98 -35.30
N LYS A 553 -1.21 13.39 -36.48
CA LYS A 553 -1.93 12.16 -36.84
C LYS A 553 -1.65 11.08 -35.81
N PHE A 554 -2.70 10.63 -35.14
CA PHE A 554 -2.71 9.54 -34.19
C PHE A 554 -3.57 8.40 -34.72
N ILE A 555 -3.13 7.17 -34.50
CA ILE A 555 -3.86 5.95 -34.81
C ILE A 555 -4.08 5.21 -33.49
N ALA A 556 -5.31 4.76 -33.23
CA ALA A 556 -5.68 4.12 -31.97
C ALA A 556 -4.69 3.00 -31.57
N VAL A 557 -4.43 2.92 -30.26
CA VAL A 557 -3.58 1.89 -29.67
C VAL A 557 -4.43 1.01 -28.77
N ASP A 558 -4.67 -0.21 -29.21
CA ASP A 558 -5.45 -1.18 -28.45
C ASP A 558 -4.61 -1.73 -27.29
N ARG A 559 -5.05 -1.48 -26.06
CA ARG A 559 -4.51 -2.11 -24.86
C ARG A 559 -5.36 -3.36 -24.58
N PRO A 560 -4.79 -4.58 -24.60
CA PRO A 560 -5.55 -5.78 -24.27
C PRO A 560 -5.87 -5.81 -22.78
N ARG A 561 -6.84 -6.64 -22.40
CA ARG A 561 -7.20 -6.86 -20.98
C ARG A 561 -6.01 -7.37 -20.18
N ASN A 562 -5.99 -7.05 -18.90
CA ASN A 562 -4.94 -7.42 -17.93
C ASN A 562 -4.62 -8.91 -17.96
N THR A 563 -5.64 -9.77 -18.11
CA THR A 563 -5.50 -11.23 -18.21
C THR A 563 -4.64 -11.68 -19.40
N THR A 564 -4.51 -10.86 -20.45
CA THR A 564 -3.66 -11.14 -21.61
C THR A 564 -2.19 -11.02 -21.28
N PHE A 565 -1.85 -10.18 -20.29
CA PHE A 565 -0.48 -10.00 -19.82
C PHE A 565 -0.09 -10.99 -18.72
N ALA A 566 -1.07 -11.73 -18.18
CA ALA A 566 -0.83 -12.59 -17.04
C ALA A 566 0.09 -13.77 -17.38
N ASN A 567 1.12 -13.95 -16.56
CA ASN A 567 2.01 -15.10 -16.55
C ASN A 567 1.78 -16.00 -15.32
N TYR A 568 0.74 -15.71 -14.54
CA TYR A 568 0.37 -16.37 -13.28
C TYR A 568 1.45 -16.27 -12.19
N GLY A 569 2.21 -15.17 -12.22
CA GLY A 569 3.35 -14.91 -11.33
C GLY A 569 4.64 -15.60 -11.75
N GLU A 570 4.69 -16.24 -12.93
CA GLU A 570 5.87 -16.94 -13.42
C GLU A 570 6.73 -16.06 -14.31
N THR A 571 8.04 -16.06 -14.07
CA THR A 571 8.98 -15.24 -14.85
C THR A 571 9.12 -15.74 -16.28
N THR A 572 9.24 -14.81 -17.23
CA THR A 572 9.36 -15.11 -18.67
C THR A 572 10.67 -14.56 -19.23
N PRO A 573 11.21 -15.13 -20.33
CA PRO A 573 12.42 -14.61 -20.97
C PRO A 573 12.32 -13.16 -21.45
N ASN A 574 11.09 -12.67 -21.73
CA ASN A 574 10.83 -11.31 -22.21
C ASN A 574 10.30 -10.38 -21.10
N GLY A 575 10.32 -10.81 -19.84
CA GLY A 575 9.91 -10.00 -18.70
C GLY A 575 10.96 -8.94 -18.36
N LEU A 576 10.52 -7.75 -17.98
CA LEU A 576 11.40 -6.67 -17.56
C LEU A 576 11.81 -6.87 -16.09
N ARG A 577 13.08 -7.15 -15.86
CA ARG A 577 13.67 -7.21 -14.51
C ARG A 577 14.27 -5.86 -14.18
N VAL A 578 13.61 -5.11 -13.31
CA VAL A 578 14.00 -3.74 -12.98
C VAL A 578 15.25 -3.77 -12.09
N LYS A 579 16.32 -3.15 -12.56
CA LYS A 579 17.58 -2.96 -11.83
C LYS A 579 17.72 -1.51 -11.35
N ALA A 580 17.15 -0.56 -12.09
CA ALA A 580 17.12 0.86 -11.77
C ALA A 580 15.77 1.51 -12.16
N ALA A 581 15.42 2.63 -11.52
CA ALA A 581 14.15 3.33 -11.73
C ALA A 581 13.90 3.71 -13.20
N GLU A 582 14.95 3.96 -13.99
CA GLU A 582 14.87 4.34 -15.39
C GLU A 582 14.41 3.19 -16.31
N ASP A 583 14.54 1.93 -15.89
CA ASP A 583 14.27 0.75 -16.71
C ASP A 583 12.81 0.69 -17.18
N ILE A 584 11.86 1.01 -16.28
CA ILE A 584 10.43 1.03 -16.60
C ILE A 584 10.14 2.09 -17.66
N THR A 585 10.72 3.29 -17.49
CA THR A 585 10.56 4.39 -18.45
C THR A 585 11.16 4.03 -19.81
N ALA A 586 12.34 3.40 -19.81
CA ALA A 586 13.00 2.95 -21.04
C ALA A 586 12.21 1.86 -21.77
N ALA A 587 11.66 0.89 -21.03
CA ALA A 587 10.83 -0.17 -21.59
C ALA A 587 9.52 0.37 -22.18
N TYR A 588 8.87 1.30 -21.48
CA TYR A 588 7.68 1.96 -21.98
C TYR A 588 7.97 2.77 -23.27
N ASN A 589 9.04 3.55 -23.28
CA ASN A 589 9.48 4.30 -24.46
C ASN A 589 9.78 3.38 -25.65
N SER A 590 10.32 2.18 -25.39
CA SER A 590 10.56 1.17 -26.41
C SER A 590 9.25 0.61 -26.98
N SER A 591 8.25 0.33 -26.14
CA SER A 591 6.92 -0.11 -26.57
C SER A 591 6.24 0.93 -27.46
N THR A 592 6.24 2.20 -27.04
CA THR A 592 5.63 3.26 -27.84
C THR A 592 6.39 3.51 -29.14
N ALA A 593 7.71 3.37 -29.17
CA ALA A 593 8.47 3.42 -30.42
C ALA A 593 8.08 2.28 -31.39
N GLU A 594 7.85 1.08 -30.88
CA GLU A 594 7.39 -0.05 -31.69
C GLU A 594 5.96 0.14 -32.22
N GLU A 595 5.05 0.69 -31.40
CA GLU A 595 3.71 1.09 -31.86
C GLU A 595 3.79 2.06 -33.03
N ARG A 596 4.63 3.10 -32.92
CA ARG A 596 4.86 4.11 -33.98
C ARG A 596 5.41 3.48 -35.26
N LEU A 597 6.39 2.56 -35.14
CA LEU A 597 6.96 1.83 -36.28
C LEU A 597 5.92 0.94 -36.98
N ASN A 598 4.95 0.42 -36.23
CA ASN A 598 3.84 -0.38 -36.74
C ASN A 598 2.62 0.45 -37.18
N GLY A 599 2.78 1.77 -37.31
CA GLY A 599 1.72 2.68 -37.75
C GLY A 599 0.59 2.87 -36.74
N ARG A 600 0.84 2.64 -35.44
CA ARG A 600 -0.08 2.92 -34.34
C ARG A 600 0.46 4.03 -33.44
N GLY A 601 -0.40 4.60 -32.60
CA GLY A 601 -0.05 5.74 -31.77
C GLY A 601 0.27 6.96 -32.63
N LEU A 602 1.38 7.65 -32.31
CA LEU A 602 1.85 8.78 -33.11
C LEU A 602 2.35 8.32 -34.49
N ALA A 603 1.64 8.65 -35.56
CA ALA A 603 1.96 8.15 -36.89
C ALA A 603 3.27 8.73 -37.45
N VAL A 604 4.18 7.86 -37.90
CA VAL A 604 5.44 8.25 -38.57
C VAL A 604 5.14 8.70 -39.99
N ARG A 605 5.55 9.93 -40.37
CA ARG A 605 5.21 10.53 -41.67
C ARG A 605 6.33 10.49 -42.70
N THR A 606 7.57 10.32 -42.28
CA THR A 606 8.72 10.42 -43.19
C THR A 606 9.68 9.26 -43.00
N TYR A 607 10.32 8.85 -44.10
CA TYR A 607 11.39 7.85 -44.07
C TYR A 607 12.52 8.27 -43.12
N ARG A 608 12.81 9.56 -43.01
CA ARG A 608 13.82 10.09 -42.08
C ARG A 608 13.43 9.93 -40.61
N GLN A 609 12.18 10.21 -40.25
CA GLN A 609 11.66 9.95 -38.88
C GLN A 609 11.64 8.46 -38.58
N TYR A 610 11.27 7.63 -39.57
CA TYR A 610 11.34 6.18 -39.46
C TYR A 610 12.76 5.70 -39.16
N MET A 611 13.74 6.14 -39.95
CA MET A 611 15.16 5.78 -39.76
C MET A 611 15.72 6.29 -38.43
N TYR A 612 15.32 7.48 -37.97
CA TYR A 612 15.69 8.00 -36.65
C TYR A 612 15.16 7.11 -35.51
N LEU A 613 13.88 6.72 -35.56
CA LEU A 613 13.30 5.83 -34.55
C LEU A 613 13.92 4.43 -34.57
N VAL A 614 14.25 3.91 -35.75
CA VAL A 614 15.01 2.65 -35.89
C VAL A 614 16.40 2.77 -35.24
N ALA A 615 17.09 3.89 -35.43
CA ALA A 615 18.38 4.15 -34.78
C ALA A 615 18.24 4.29 -33.25
N VAL A 616 17.22 5.00 -32.75
CA VAL A 616 16.94 5.11 -31.30
C VAL A 616 16.64 3.74 -30.69
N ARG A 617 15.88 2.88 -31.39
CA ARG A 617 15.62 1.48 -30.97
C ARG A 617 16.91 0.67 -30.90
N ALA A 618 17.79 0.80 -31.90
CA ALA A 618 19.08 0.10 -31.91
C ALA A 618 19.97 0.57 -30.76
N ILE A 619 20.05 1.88 -30.50
CA ILE A 619 20.85 2.45 -29.41
C ILE A 619 20.29 2.04 -28.04
N SER A 620 18.97 2.04 -27.86
CA SER A 620 18.33 1.58 -26.61
C SER A 620 18.59 0.10 -26.36
N ARG A 621 18.50 -0.76 -27.40
CA ARG A 621 18.88 -2.17 -27.31
C ARG A 621 20.36 -2.37 -26.98
N ILE A 622 21.25 -1.60 -27.60
CA ILE A 622 22.68 -1.67 -27.30
C ILE A 622 22.96 -1.24 -25.85
N ARG A 623 22.33 -0.16 -25.38
CA ARG A 623 22.45 0.27 -23.97
C ARG A 623 21.93 -0.79 -23.00
N HIS A 624 20.81 -1.42 -23.32
CA HIS A 624 20.22 -2.49 -22.52
C HIS A 624 21.15 -3.71 -22.44
N ILE A 625 21.69 -4.15 -23.58
CA ILE A 625 22.69 -5.25 -23.64
C ILE A 625 23.94 -4.88 -22.84
N LEU A 626 24.44 -3.65 -22.96
CA LEU A 626 25.62 -3.19 -22.23
C LEU A 626 25.37 -3.08 -20.71
N SER A 627 24.14 -2.74 -20.27
CA SER A 627 23.74 -2.75 -18.86
C SER A 627 23.45 -4.15 -18.29
N GLU A 628 23.22 -5.15 -19.14
CA GLU A 628 23.12 -6.55 -18.72
C GLU A 628 24.49 -7.23 -18.62
N SER A 629 25.52 -6.67 -19.27
CA SER A 629 26.90 -7.18 -19.26
C SER A 629 27.80 -6.64 -18.14
N ARG A 630 27.24 -5.84 -17.22
CA ARG A 630 27.85 -5.38 -15.97
C ARG A 630 26.99 -5.83 -14.80
#